data_AF-A0A2K9DZP6-F1
#
_entry.id   AF-A0A2K9DZP6-F1
#
_cell.length_a   1.000
_cell.length_b   1.000
_cell.length_c   1.000
_cell.angle_alpha   90.00
_cell.angle_beta   90.00
_cell.angle_gamma   90.00
#
_symmetry.space_group_name_H-M   'P 1'
#
loop_
_entity.id
_entity.type
_entity.pdbx_description
1 polymer ?
#
loop_
_entity_poly.entity_id
_entity_poly.type
_entity_poly.pdbx_seq_one_letter_code
_entity_poly.pdbx_strand_id
1 'polypeptide(L)'
;MQDICNSRLDWNVSRIDSVYQIEMLDVKDLGNYIYHHLLPELQKSYKHAKPYLSASSRKNVYSIKKLLADLIENQDHVQISNHEDYGSEFFTKHEALFLLSETLNVIQFFAAIVKEKCKDTYWNSDCKVIFQTIMKLTQVLRKDIDHLIEFE
;
A
#
# COMPACT_ATOMS: atom_id res chain seq x y z
N MET A 1 21.38 -10.33 -28.61
CA MET A 1 19.94 -10.39 -28.27
C MET A 1 19.74 -11.45 -27.19
N GLN A 2 19.94 -11.08 -25.93
CA GLN A 2 19.67 -11.92 -24.76
C GLN A 2 19.81 -11.05 -23.50
N ASP A 3 18.87 -10.12 -23.26
CA ASP A 3 18.85 -9.32 -22.02
C ASP A 3 17.44 -8.79 -21.71
N ILE A 4 16.42 -9.67 -21.80
CA ILE A 4 15.03 -9.32 -21.42
C ILE A 4 14.52 -10.18 -20.25
N CYS A 5 15.30 -11.13 -19.73
CA CYS A 5 14.79 -12.13 -18.77
C CYS A 5 15.18 -11.92 -17.28
N ASN A 6 16.09 -11.01 -16.95
CA ASN A 6 16.60 -10.92 -15.56
C ASN A 6 15.78 -9.99 -14.65
N SER A 7 15.03 -9.02 -15.18
CA SER A 7 14.23 -8.11 -14.35
C SER A 7 13.03 -8.81 -13.69
N ARG A 8 12.44 -9.85 -14.30
CA ARG A 8 11.33 -10.58 -13.67
C ARG A 8 11.77 -11.46 -12.50
N LEU A 9 13.02 -11.93 -12.49
CA LEU A 9 13.52 -12.81 -11.43
C LEU A 9 13.82 -12.01 -10.15
N ASP A 10 14.49 -10.87 -10.25
CA ASP A 10 14.83 -10.03 -9.08
C ASP A 10 13.58 -9.48 -8.36
N TRP A 11 12.52 -9.16 -9.10
CA TRP A 11 11.29 -8.61 -8.54
C TRP A 11 10.44 -9.65 -7.80
N ASN A 12 10.43 -10.89 -8.28
CA ASN A 12 9.77 -11.97 -7.57
C ASN A 12 10.50 -12.30 -6.26
N VAL A 13 11.84 -12.22 -6.26
CA VAL A 13 12.66 -12.39 -5.05
C VAL A 13 12.39 -11.27 -4.06
N SER A 14 12.40 -9.99 -4.49
CA SER A 14 12.11 -8.87 -3.58
C SER A 14 10.70 -8.90 -2.99
N ARG A 15 9.71 -9.35 -3.77
CA ARG A 15 8.32 -9.52 -3.31
C ARG A 15 8.17 -10.69 -2.33
N ILE A 16 8.85 -11.81 -2.56
CA ILE A 16 8.90 -12.94 -1.62
C ILE A 16 9.56 -12.50 -0.31
N ASP A 17 10.67 -11.76 -0.40
CA ASP A 17 11.37 -11.23 0.77
C ASP A 17 10.48 -10.26 1.56
N SER A 18 9.71 -9.41 0.87
CA SER A 18 8.77 -8.47 1.50
C SER A 18 7.63 -9.18 2.24
N VAL A 19 7.06 -10.23 1.64
CA VAL A 19 6.01 -11.03 2.29
C VAL A 19 6.57 -11.78 3.49
N TYR A 20 7.73 -12.42 3.35
CA TYR A 20 8.39 -13.13 4.43
C TYR A 20 8.73 -12.19 5.61
N GLN A 21 9.21 -10.97 5.32
CA GLN A 21 9.44 -9.96 6.35
C GLN A 21 8.15 -9.62 7.10
N ILE A 22 7.03 -9.43 6.40
CA ILE A 22 5.73 -9.17 7.02
C ILE A 22 5.24 -10.37 7.87
N GLU A 23 5.45 -11.59 7.39
CA GLU A 23 5.12 -12.82 8.13
C GLU A 23 5.97 -12.98 9.38
N MET A 24 7.20 -12.47 9.40
CA MET A 24 8.08 -12.51 10.58
C MET A 24 7.91 -11.30 11.52
N LEU A 25 7.12 -10.27 11.15
CA LEU A 25 6.87 -9.12 12.02
C LEU A 25 6.17 -9.53 13.33
N ASP A 26 6.73 -9.12 14.46
CA ASP A 26 6.04 -9.19 15.73
C ASP A 26 4.89 -8.17 15.78
N VAL A 27 3.87 -8.49 16.58
CA VAL A 27 2.67 -7.66 16.75
C VAL A 27 3.00 -6.26 17.28
N LYS A 28 4.02 -6.13 18.13
CA LYS A 28 4.51 -4.84 18.67
C LYS A 28 5.17 -3.95 17.62
N ASP A 29 5.65 -4.52 16.51
CA ASP A 29 6.42 -3.80 15.48
C ASP A 29 5.54 -3.37 14.30
N LEU A 30 4.25 -3.68 14.33
CA LEU A 30 3.31 -3.37 13.26
C LEU A 30 3.18 -1.87 13.01
N GLY A 31 3.03 -1.06 14.05
CA GLY A 31 2.95 0.40 13.94
C GLY A 31 4.21 0.99 13.31
N ASN A 32 5.39 0.51 13.71
CA ASN A 32 6.66 0.93 13.14
C ASN A 32 6.77 0.56 11.65
N TYR A 33 6.34 -0.65 11.28
CA TYR A 33 6.34 -1.07 9.88
C TYR A 33 5.42 -0.21 9.01
N ILE A 34 4.23 0.13 9.52
CA ILE A 34 3.31 1.02 8.83
C ILE A 34 3.94 2.41 8.65
N TYR A 35 4.53 2.97 9.71
CA TYR A 35 5.12 4.30 9.72
C TYR A 35 6.32 4.42 8.77
N HIS A 36 7.23 3.44 8.79
CA HIS A 36 8.47 3.51 8.03
C HIS A 36 8.37 2.98 6.59
N HIS A 37 7.41 2.10 6.29
CA HIS A 37 7.34 1.44 4.99
C HIS A 37 6.00 1.68 4.27
N LEU A 38 4.86 1.25 4.86
CA LEU A 38 3.61 1.24 4.11
C LEU A 38 3.07 2.64 3.79
N LEU A 39 3.04 3.52 4.79
CA LEU A 39 2.50 4.86 4.62
C LEU A 39 3.39 5.72 3.70
N PRO A 40 4.74 5.77 3.87
CA PRO A 40 5.62 6.49 2.95
C PRO A 40 5.50 6.01 1.50
N GLU A 41 5.53 4.69 1.26
CA GLU A 41 5.42 4.13 -0.10
C GLU A 41 4.05 4.42 -0.73
N LEU A 42 2.97 4.38 0.05
CA LEU A 42 1.64 4.76 -0.45
C LEU A 42 1.57 6.23 -0.83
N GLN A 43 2.16 7.12 -0.03
CA GLN A 43 2.20 8.54 -0.34
C GLN A 43 3.04 8.82 -1.59
N LYS A 44 4.20 8.16 -1.72
CA LYS A 44 5.08 8.30 -2.87
C LYS A 44 4.42 7.79 -4.16
N SER A 45 3.93 6.55 -4.16
CA SER A 45 3.29 5.96 -5.36
C SER A 45 2.02 6.73 -5.77
N TYR A 46 1.20 7.13 -4.80
CA TYR A 46 -0.01 7.92 -5.09
C TYR A 46 0.31 9.29 -5.69
N LYS A 47 1.36 9.96 -5.23
CA LYS A 47 1.80 11.25 -5.80
C LYS A 47 1.97 11.19 -7.32
N HIS A 48 2.53 10.10 -7.85
CA HIS A 48 2.71 9.91 -9.28
C HIS A 48 1.41 9.50 -9.98
N ALA A 49 0.60 8.66 -9.35
CA ALA A 49 -0.63 8.12 -9.95
C ALA A 49 -1.83 9.09 -9.90
N LYS A 50 -1.84 10.05 -8.96
CA LYS A 50 -2.96 10.96 -8.66
C LYS A 50 -3.61 11.64 -9.87
N PRO A 51 -2.88 12.13 -10.91
CA PRO A 51 -3.48 12.73 -12.10
C PRO A 51 -4.41 11.80 -12.87
N TYR A 52 -4.16 10.50 -12.81
CA TYR A 52 -4.84 9.48 -13.61
C TYR A 52 -6.02 8.85 -12.88
N LEU A 53 -6.16 9.13 -11.58
CA LEU A 53 -7.17 8.53 -10.73
C LEU A 53 -8.47 9.34 -10.70
N SER A 54 -9.58 8.64 -10.70
CA SER A 54 -10.90 9.23 -10.49
C SER A 54 -11.00 9.91 -9.11
N ALA A 55 -12.00 10.78 -8.91
CA ALA A 55 -12.24 11.41 -7.61
C ALA A 55 -12.54 10.38 -6.50
N SER A 56 -13.27 9.30 -6.81
CA SER A 56 -13.56 8.22 -5.87
C SER A 56 -12.30 7.43 -5.52
N SER A 57 -11.46 7.09 -6.50
CA SER A 57 -10.21 6.38 -6.27
C SER A 57 -9.25 7.24 -5.42
N ARG A 58 -9.14 8.54 -5.69
CA ARG A 58 -8.36 9.47 -4.85
C ARG A 58 -8.85 9.52 -3.39
N LYS A 59 -10.18 9.53 -3.19
CA LYS A 59 -10.78 9.47 -1.84
C LYS A 59 -10.44 8.16 -1.13
N ASN A 60 -10.51 7.03 -1.83
CA ASN A 60 -10.19 5.72 -1.27
C ASN A 60 -8.71 5.63 -0.85
N VAL A 61 -7.77 6.15 -1.65
CA VAL A 61 -6.35 6.18 -1.26
C VAL A 61 -6.15 7.02 0.00
N TYR A 62 -6.78 8.20 0.08
CA TYR A 62 -6.74 9.02 1.30
C TYR A 62 -7.31 8.29 2.52
N SER A 63 -8.43 7.58 2.37
CA SER A 63 -8.99 6.75 3.44
C SER A 63 -8.02 5.66 3.90
N ILE A 64 -7.32 4.99 2.98
CA ILE A 64 -6.29 4.00 3.34
C ILE A 64 -5.15 4.66 4.11
N LYS A 65 -4.62 5.82 3.66
CA LYS A 65 -3.57 6.56 4.36
C LYS A 65 -3.97 6.86 5.81
N LYS A 66 -5.20 7.34 6.01
CA LYS A 66 -5.73 7.65 7.34
C LYS A 66 -5.85 6.40 8.22
N LEU A 67 -6.45 5.34 7.68
CA LEU A 67 -6.62 4.08 8.40
C LEU A 67 -5.27 3.44 8.78
N LEU A 68 -4.25 3.56 7.93
CA LEU A 68 -2.89 3.14 8.26
C LEU A 68 -2.30 4.01 9.38
N ALA A 69 -2.46 5.33 9.31
CA ALA A 69 -1.99 6.24 10.37
C ALA A 69 -2.65 5.95 11.73
N ASP A 70 -3.95 5.65 11.73
CA ASP A 70 -4.72 5.31 12.95
C ASP A 70 -4.21 4.03 13.66
N LEU A 71 -3.45 3.17 12.95
CA LEU A 71 -2.85 1.95 13.50
C LEU A 71 -1.43 2.15 14.06
N ILE A 72 -0.87 3.35 13.97
CA ILE A 72 0.48 3.66 14.45
C ILE A 72 0.38 4.11 15.90
N GLU A 73 0.71 3.21 16.83
CA GLU A 73 0.78 3.52 18.25
C GLU A 73 2.06 4.33 18.58
N ASN A 74 1.96 5.28 19.53
CA ASN A 74 3.11 6.00 20.12
C ASN A 74 3.87 6.99 19.22
N GLN A 75 3.26 7.51 18.15
CA GLN A 75 3.84 8.58 17.33
C GLN A 75 3.01 9.85 17.52
N ASP A 76 3.62 10.90 18.10
CA ASP A 76 2.93 12.16 18.45
C ASP A 76 2.23 12.79 17.24
N HIS A 77 2.82 12.65 16.05
CA HIS A 77 2.25 13.13 14.79
C HIS A 77 2.62 12.24 13.59
N VAL A 78 1.62 11.68 12.92
CA VAL A 78 1.77 11.02 11.62
C VAL A 78 1.42 12.02 10.52
N GLN A 79 2.40 12.41 9.70
CA GLN A 79 2.15 13.34 8.59
C GLN A 79 1.47 12.61 7.43
N ILE A 80 0.20 12.95 7.18
CA ILE A 80 -0.51 12.59 5.96
C ILE A 80 -0.41 13.77 5.00
N SER A 81 0.39 13.62 3.95
CA SER A 81 0.50 14.68 2.94
C SER A 81 -0.75 14.73 2.06
N ASN A 82 -1.38 15.91 2.03
CA ASN A 82 -2.43 16.29 1.09
C ASN A 82 -1.87 17.13 -0.08
N HIS A 83 -0.70 17.76 0.14
CA HIS A 83 0.02 18.56 -0.83
C HIS A 83 1.18 17.74 -1.40
N GLU A 84 0.87 17.04 -2.47
CA GLU A 84 1.87 16.34 -3.26
C GLU A 84 2.25 17.25 -4.42
N ASP A 85 3.17 18.17 -4.17
CA ASP A 85 3.79 18.97 -5.23
C ASP A 85 4.37 18.01 -6.26
N TYR A 86 3.88 18.07 -7.49
CA TYR A 86 4.30 17.21 -8.60
C TYR A 86 5.83 17.18 -8.65
N GLY A 87 6.41 16.06 -8.19
CA GLY A 87 7.84 15.85 -8.30
C GLY A 87 8.19 15.74 -9.77
N SER A 88 9.31 16.32 -10.17
CA SER A 88 9.82 16.37 -11.55
C SER A 88 10.22 15.00 -12.13
N GLU A 89 9.71 13.90 -11.60
CA GLU A 89 9.96 12.54 -12.10
C GLU A 89 8.89 12.20 -13.14
N PHE A 90 9.31 12.11 -14.39
CA PHE A 90 8.45 11.79 -15.54
C PHE A 90 8.08 10.31 -15.52
N PHE A 91 7.16 9.90 -14.64
CA PHE A 91 6.52 8.59 -14.75
C PHE A 91 5.49 8.64 -15.88
N THR A 92 5.49 7.62 -16.75
CA THR A 92 4.36 7.38 -17.63
C THR A 92 3.11 7.01 -16.80
N LYS A 93 1.92 7.20 -17.38
CA LYS A 93 0.65 6.76 -16.76
C LYS A 93 0.74 5.32 -16.26
N HIS A 94 1.25 4.42 -17.11
CA HIS A 94 1.34 2.99 -16.80
C HIS A 94 2.30 2.71 -15.65
N GLU A 95 3.49 3.31 -15.65
CA GLU A 95 4.45 3.11 -14.55
C GLU A 95 3.91 3.66 -13.23
N ALA A 96 3.28 4.84 -13.25
CA ALA A 96 2.69 5.44 -12.06
C ALA A 96 1.56 4.57 -11.49
N LEU A 97 0.64 4.09 -12.35
CA LEU A 97 -0.46 3.21 -11.95
C LEU A 97 0.04 1.84 -11.48
N PHE A 98 1.05 1.28 -12.13
CA PHE A 98 1.68 0.03 -11.74
C PHE A 98 2.33 0.12 -10.35
N LEU A 99 3.09 1.18 -10.08
CA LEU A 99 3.71 1.41 -8.76
C LEU A 99 2.67 1.53 -7.65
N LEU A 100 1.56 2.23 -7.91
CA LEU A 100 0.46 2.30 -6.96
C LEU A 100 -0.18 0.92 -6.74
N SER A 101 -0.40 0.15 -7.80
CA SER A 101 -0.96 -1.20 -7.70
C SER A 101 -0.08 -2.13 -6.86
N GLU A 102 1.24 -2.10 -7.05
CA GLU A 102 2.17 -2.89 -6.26
C GLU A 102 2.20 -2.46 -4.79
N THR A 103 2.17 -1.16 -4.52
CA THR A 103 2.08 -0.65 -3.14
C THR A 103 0.79 -1.11 -2.46
N LEU A 104 -0.33 -1.06 -3.18
CA LEU A 104 -1.63 -1.56 -2.72
C LEU A 104 -1.59 -3.08 -2.48
N ASN A 105 -0.86 -3.85 -3.29
CA ASN A 105 -0.65 -5.29 -3.07
C ASN A 105 0.07 -5.56 -1.75
N VAL A 106 1.14 -4.84 -1.47
CA VAL A 106 1.88 -4.98 -0.20
C VAL A 106 0.99 -4.66 1.00
N ILE A 107 0.21 -3.57 0.92
CA ILE A 107 -0.76 -3.20 1.96
C ILE A 107 -1.84 -4.29 2.15
N GLN A 108 -2.34 -4.86 1.05
CA GLN A 108 -3.31 -5.96 1.09
C GLN A 108 -2.73 -7.18 1.81
N PHE A 109 -1.49 -7.56 1.48
CA PHE A 109 -0.82 -8.70 2.11
C PHE A 109 -0.57 -8.44 3.60
N PHE A 110 -0.07 -7.25 3.94
CA PHE A 110 0.09 -6.82 5.32
C PHE A 110 -1.22 -6.94 6.10
N ALA A 111 -2.29 -6.34 5.60
CA ALA A 111 -3.59 -6.38 6.26
C ALA A 111 -4.12 -7.81 6.42
N ALA A 112 -3.88 -8.70 5.45
CA ALA A 112 -4.27 -10.09 5.53
C ALA A 112 -3.48 -10.87 6.59
N ILE A 113 -2.14 -10.75 6.60
CA ILE A 113 -1.25 -11.44 7.54
C ILE A 113 -1.52 -10.98 8.96
N VAL A 114 -1.59 -9.66 9.18
CA VAL A 114 -1.80 -9.09 10.52
C VAL A 114 -3.18 -9.45 11.05
N LYS A 115 -4.22 -9.43 10.21
CA LYS A 115 -5.56 -9.87 10.60
C LYS A 115 -5.57 -11.33 11.09
N GLU A 116 -4.75 -12.21 10.52
CA GLU A 116 -4.62 -13.60 10.98
C GLU A 116 -3.85 -13.67 12.31
N LYS A 117 -2.73 -12.95 12.45
CA LYS A 117 -1.94 -12.88 13.70
C LYS A 117 -2.73 -12.31 14.89
N CYS A 118 -3.63 -11.36 14.62
CA CYS A 118 -4.49 -10.76 15.63
C CYS A 118 -5.70 -11.63 16.02
N LYS A 119 -5.91 -12.81 15.42
CA LYS A 119 -6.97 -13.74 15.86
C LYS A 119 -6.70 -14.33 17.24
N ASP A 120 -5.43 -14.51 17.59
CA ASP A 120 -5.01 -15.24 18.78
C ASP A 120 -4.62 -14.32 19.96
N THR A 121 -4.66 -13.01 19.73
CA THR A 121 -4.36 -11.99 20.73
C THR A 121 -5.62 -11.17 21.00
N TYR A 122 -5.74 -10.63 22.22
CA TYR A 122 -6.81 -9.74 22.68
C TYR A 122 -6.80 -8.36 21.96
N TRP A 123 -6.38 -8.32 20.69
CA TRP A 123 -6.36 -7.11 19.88
C TRP A 123 -7.78 -6.65 19.60
N ASN A 124 -7.96 -5.35 19.82
CA ASN A 124 -9.22 -4.65 19.90
C ASN A 124 -10.06 -4.87 18.62
N SER A 125 -11.38 -5.07 18.76
CA SER A 125 -12.31 -5.31 17.64
C SER A 125 -12.15 -4.27 16.52
N ASP A 126 -11.76 -3.06 16.90
CA ASP A 126 -11.59 -1.91 16.04
C ASP A 126 -10.42 -2.08 15.05
N CYS A 127 -9.28 -2.64 15.48
CA CYS A 127 -8.15 -2.92 14.59
C CYS A 127 -8.54 -3.91 13.48
N LYS A 128 -9.31 -4.95 13.83
CA LYS A 128 -9.82 -5.93 12.86
C LYS A 128 -10.73 -5.28 11.82
N VAL A 129 -11.60 -4.36 12.26
CA VAL A 129 -12.48 -3.58 11.36
C VAL A 129 -11.66 -2.67 10.44
N ILE A 130 -10.62 -2.02 10.97
CA ILE A 130 -9.70 -1.19 10.19
C ILE A 130 -9.03 -2.02 9.09
N PHE A 131 -8.41 -3.16 9.42
CA PHE A 131 -7.77 -4.03 8.42
C PHE A 131 -8.75 -4.55 7.37
N GLN A 132 -9.95 -4.97 7.77
CA GLN A 132 -10.99 -5.38 6.81
C GLN A 132 -11.39 -4.24 5.87
N THR A 133 -11.46 -3.03 6.38
CA THR A 133 -11.80 -1.83 5.59
C THR A 133 -10.69 -1.49 4.61
N ILE A 134 -9.43 -1.52 5.06
CA ILE A 134 -8.25 -1.37 4.20
C ILE A 134 -8.29 -2.39 3.06
N MET A 135 -8.53 -3.67 3.36
CA MET A 135 -8.60 -4.72 2.34
C MET A 135 -9.68 -4.45 1.28
N LYS A 136 -10.88 -4.02 1.71
CA LYS A 136 -11.98 -3.69 0.79
C LYS A 136 -11.62 -2.50 -0.12
N LEU A 137 -11.09 -1.42 0.45
CA LEU A 137 -10.72 -0.23 -0.31
C LEU A 137 -9.60 -0.52 -1.31
N THR A 138 -8.63 -1.33 -0.89
CA THR A 138 -7.51 -1.76 -1.73
C THR A 138 -7.98 -2.59 -2.91
N GLN A 139 -8.92 -3.53 -2.69
CA GLN A 139 -9.51 -4.33 -3.77
C GLN A 139 -10.30 -3.49 -4.77
N VAL A 140 -11.08 -2.50 -4.30
CA VAL A 140 -11.81 -1.57 -5.17
C VAL A 140 -10.84 -0.76 -6.02
N LEU A 141 -9.80 -0.19 -5.40
CA LEU A 141 -8.79 0.59 -6.11
C LEU A 141 -8.03 -0.22 -7.15
N ARG A 142 -7.67 -1.46 -6.85
CA ARG A 142 -6.97 -2.32 -7.80
C ARG A 142 -7.81 -2.57 -9.05
N LYS A 143 -9.11 -2.85 -8.90
CA LYS A 143 -10.02 -3.01 -10.05
C LYS A 143 -10.08 -1.75 -10.90
N ASP A 144 -10.18 -0.58 -10.26
CA ASP A 144 -10.18 0.70 -10.98
C ASP A 144 -8.88 0.90 -11.76
N ILE A 145 -7.72 0.61 -11.13
CA ILE A 145 -6.40 0.73 -11.74
C ILE A 145 -6.23 -0.25 -12.90
N ASP A 146 -6.62 -1.51 -12.72
CA ASP A 146 -6.55 -2.54 -13.76
C ASP A 146 -7.36 -2.11 -14.98
N HIS A 147 -8.56 -1.56 -14.78
CA HIS A 147 -9.35 -0.99 -15.89
C HIS A 147 -8.67 0.19 -16.59
N LEU A 148 -7.97 1.06 -15.85
CA LEU A 148 -7.22 2.19 -16.43
C LEU A 148 -5.97 1.76 -17.22
N ILE A 149 -5.44 0.56 -16.93
CA ILE A 149 -4.30 -0.05 -17.61
C ILE A 149 -4.76 -0.86 -18.84
N GLU A 150 -5.88 -1.60 -18.74
CA GLU A 150 -6.35 -2.51 -19.78
C GLU A 150 -7.11 -1.82 -20.93
N PHE A 151 -7.78 -0.70 -20.65
CA PHE A 151 -8.60 0.01 -21.64
C PHE A 151 -8.00 1.38 -21.98
N GLU A 152 -7.21 1.40 -23.06
CA GLU A 152 -6.95 2.59 -23.90
C GLU A 152 -7.85 2.57 -25.14
#